data_AF-A0A269Z0W6-F1
#
_entry.id   AF-A0A269Z0W6-F1
#
_cell.length_a   1.000
_cell.length_b   1.000
_cell.length_c   1.000
_cell.angle_alpha   90.00
_cell.angle_beta   90.00
_cell.angle_gamma   90.00
#
_symmetry.space_group_name_H-M   'P 1'
#
loop_
_entity.id
_entity.type
_entity.pdbx_description
1 polymer ?
#
loop_
_entity_poly.entity_id
_entity_poly.type
_entity_poly.pdbx_seq_one_letter_code
_entity_poly.pdbx_strand_id
1 'polypeptide(L)'
;ETRPVLTGVNWLIQDNELICTATDSHRLAVRKLKLEDTSENKNVIIPGKALSELNKIMSDSDEDIDIFFASNQVLFRVGHVNFISRLLEGHYPD
;
A
#
# COMPACT_ATOMS: atom_id res chain seq x y z
N GLU A 1 18.75 -0.25 5.30
CA GLU A 1 17.77 0.30 6.24
C GLU A 1 17.69 -0.61 7.47
N THR A 2 17.83 -0.07 8.67
CA THR A 2 17.79 -0.85 9.93
C THR A 2 16.39 -0.87 10.56
N ARG A 3 15.51 0.07 10.18
CA ARG A 3 14.11 0.08 10.63
C ARG A 3 13.22 -0.64 9.61
N PRO A 4 12.65 -1.82 9.96
CA PRO A 4 11.83 -2.58 9.02
C PRO A 4 10.67 -1.79 8.43
N VAL A 5 10.02 -0.92 9.22
CA VAL A 5 8.89 -0.08 8.77
C VAL A 5 9.23 0.75 7.53
N LEU A 6 10.46 1.26 7.42
CA LEU A 6 10.89 2.10 6.29
C LEU A 6 11.23 1.32 5.02
N THR A 7 11.21 -0.02 5.09
CA THR A 7 11.29 -0.86 3.88
C THR A 7 9.95 -0.95 3.15
N GLY A 8 8.88 -0.41 3.75
CA GLY A 8 7.56 -0.33 3.19
C GLY A 8 7.12 1.08 2.84
N VAL A 9 5.95 1.14 2.22
CA VAL A 9 5.19 2.36 1.95
C VAL A 9 4.00 2.37 2.90
N ASN A 10 3.85 3.46 3.65
CA ASN A 10 2.66 3.67 4.46
C ASN A 10 1.48 4.03 3.58
N TRP A 11 0.37 3.35 3.78
CA TRP A 11 -0.92 3.64 3.15
C TRP A 11 -1.88 4.04 4.25
N LEU A 12 -2.24 5.33 4.25
CA LEU A 12 -3.23 5.91 5.14
C LEU A 12 -4.48 6.22 4.32
N ILE A 13 -5.56 5.54 4.63
CA ILE A 13 -6.90 5.82 4.12
C ILE A 13 -7.64 6.59 5.20
N GLN A 14 -8.00 7.83 4.92
CA GLN A 14 -8.78 8.67 5.83
C GLN A 14 -9.53 9.72 5.01
N ASP A 15 -10.76 10.06 5.40
CA ASP A 15 -11.54 11.16 4.81
C ASP A 15 -11.70 11.03 3.27
N ASN A 16 -11.91 9.80 2.79
CA ASN A 16 -11.96 9.44 1.36
C ASN A 16 -10.70 9.84 0.57
N GLU A 17 -9.55 9.94 1.22
CA GLU A 17 -8.24 10.14 0.61
C GLU A 17 -7.35 8.93 0.95
N LEU A 18 -6.64 8.42 -0.07
CA LEU A 18 -5.49 7.54 0.10
C LEU A 18 -4.22 8.39 0.07
N ILE A 19 -3.48 8.35 1.17
CA ILE A 19 -2.18 8.99 1.34
C ILE A 19 -1.12 7.88 1.39
N CYS A 20 -0.21 7.91 0.43
CA CYS A 20 0.92 6.98 0.35
C CYS A 20 2.21 7.72 0.72
N THR A 21 2.91 7.26 1.75
CA THR A 21 4.15 7.88 2.24
C THR A 21 5.30 6.87 2.22
N ALA A 22 6.43 7.28 1.64
CA ALA A 22 7.67 6.50 1.61
C ALA A 22 8.86 7.37 2.04
N THR A 23 9.71 6.87 2.94
CA THR A 23 10.93 7.58 3.38
C THR A 23 12.06 6.64 3.73
N ASP A 24 13.29 7.11 3.52
CA ASP A 24 14.54 6.54 4.04
C ASP A 24 15.12 7.37 5.21
N SER A 25 14.30 8.25 5.80
CA SER A 25 14.66 9.29 6.80
C SER A 25 15.59 10.41 6.35
N HIS A 26 16.08 10.38 5.11
CA HIS A 26 16.79 11.50 4.53
C HIS A 26 15.90 12.29 3.55
N ARG A 27 14.99 11.59 2.87
CA ARG A 27 14.00 12.16 1.96
C ARG A 27 12.64 11.50 2.15
N LEU A 28 11.61 12.23 1.77
CA LEU A 28 10.21 11.82 1.88
C LEU A 28 9.53 11.96 0.51
N ALA A 29 8.76 10.96 0.13
CA ALA A 29 7.84 11.02 -0.99
C ALA A 29 6.42 10.80 -0.48
N VAL A 30 5.49 11.67 -0.89
CA VAL A 30 4.07 11.58 -0.53
C VAL A 30 3.23 11.67 -1.80
N ARG A 31 2.26 10.76 -1.93
CA ARG A 31 1.23 10.80 -2.97
C ARG A 31 -0.14 10.78 -2.32
N LYS A 32 -1.04 11.63 -2.80
CA LYS A 32 -2.43 11.71 -2.36
C LYS A 32 -3.35 11.40 -3.52
N LEU A 33 -4.37 10.57 -3.28
CA LEU A 33 -5.41 10.25 -4.25
C LEU A 33 -6.76 10.33 -3.56
N LYS A 34 -7.70 11.03 -4.21
CA LYS A 34 -9.10 11.01 -3.76
C LYS A 34 -9.73 9.69 -4.18
N LEU A 35 -10.39 9.02 -3.24
CA LEU A 35 -11.17 7.81 -3.51
C LEU A 35 -12.58 8.22 -3.96
N GLU A 36 -13.08 7.53 -4.98
CA GLU A 36 -14.42 7.78 -5.53
C GLU A 36 -15.51 7.36 -4.54
N ASP A 37 -15.27 6.26 -3.83
CA ASP A 37 -16.17 5.69 -2.84
C ASP A 37 -15.71 5.93 -1.40
N THR A 38 -16.67 5.84 -0.49
CA THR A 38 -16.39 5.88 0.95
C THR A 38 -15.70 4.58 1.35
N SER A 39 -14.54 4.71 1.99
CA SER A 39 -13.74 3.58 2.48
C SER A 39 -13.53 3.70 3.98
N GLU A 40 -13.35 2.56 4.65
CA GLU A 40 -13.00 2.55 6.07
C GLU A 40 -11.61 3.16 6.28
N ASN A 41 -11.44 3.88 7.39
CA ASN A 41 -10.13 4.37 7.78
C ASN A 41 -9.17 3.20 8.00
N LYS A 42 -7.97 3.28 7.41
CA LYS A 42 -6.90 2.27 7.56
C LYS A 42 -5.56 2.98 7.62
N ASN A 43 -4.64 2.44 8.42
CA ASN A 43 -3.26 2.87 8.45
C ASN A 43 -2.38 1.62 8.48
N VAL A 44 -1.73 1.32 7.35
CA VAL A 44 -0.96 0.09 7.16
C VAL A 44 0.36 0.37 6.47
N ILE A 45 1.31 -0.55 6.60
CA ILE A 45 2.61 -0.46 5.94
C ILE A 45 2.76 -1.67 5.02
N ILE A 46 2.82 -1.41 3.72
CA ILE A 46 2.95 -2.46 2.70
C ILE A 46 4.42 -2.58 2.29
N PRO A 47 5.04 -3.77 2.30
CA PRO A 47 6.43 -3.93 1.87
C PRO A 47 6.67 -3.36 0.46
N GLY A 48 7.71 -2.53 0.28
CA GLY A 48 7.99 -1.90 -1.01
C GLY A 48 8.29 -2.91 -2.11
N LYS A 49 8.88 -4.05 -1.75
CA LYS A 49 9.08 -5.18 -2.67
C LYS A 49 7.75 -5.76 -3.17
N ALA A 50 6.75 -5.90 -2.30
CA ALA A 50 5.44 -6.41 -2.69
C ALA A 50 4.73 -5.45 -3.66
N LEU A 51 4.81 -4.14 -3.42
CA LEU A 51 4.29 -3.13 -4.36
C LEU A 51 5.04 -3.14 -5.70
N SER A 52 6.34 -3.40 -5.68
CA SER A 52 7.13 -3.51 -6.91
C SER A 52 6.75 -4.75 -7.73
N GLU A 53 6.45 -5.88 -7.09
CA GLU A 53 5.93 -7.06 -7.79
C GLU A 53 4.50 -6.84 -8.29
N LEU A 54 3.63 -6.21 -7.48
CA LEU A 54 2.30 -5.82 -7.91
C LEU A 54 2.36 -4.97 -9.18
N ASN A 55 3.26 -3.98 -9.26
CA ASN A 55 3.41 -3.13 -10.43
C ASN A 55 3.71 -3.89 -11.73
N LYS A 56 4.44 -5.01 -11.66
CA LYS A 56 4.69 -5.86 -12.83
C LYS A 56 3.44 -6.63 -13.27
N ILE A 57 2.57 -7.00 -12.32
CA ILE A 57 1.29 -7.65 -12.62
C ILE A 57 0.34 -6.64 -13.26
N MET A 58 0.33 -5.40 -12.76
CA MET A 58 -0.49 -4.31 -13.31
C MET A 58 -0.03 -3.88 -14.70
N SER A 59 1.27 -3.88 -15.01
CA SER A 59 1.76 -3.43 -16.32
C SER A 59 1.30 -4.29 -17.50
N ASP A 60 0.81 -5.50 -17.22
CA ASP A 60 0.32 -6.44 -18.23
C ASP A 60 -1.22 -6.44 -18.35
N SER A 61 -1.92 -5.54 -17.65
CA SER A 61 -3.39 -5.48 -17.59
C SER A 61 -3.93 -4.06 -17.46
N ASP A 62 -4.99 -3.73 -18.22
CA ASP A 62 -5.75 -2.48 -18.09
C ASP A 62 -6.96 -2.64 -17.14
N GLU A 63 -7.02 -3.72 -16.36
CA GLU A 63 -8.14 -4.00 -15.45
C GLU A 63 -8.00 -3.24 -14.13
N ASP A 64 -9.14 -2.91 -13.53
CA ASP A 64 -9.20 -2.33 -12.19
C ASP A 64 -8.68 -3.31 -11.13
N ILE A 65 -8.26 -2.76 -9.99
CA ILE A 65 -7.67 -3.52 -8.89
C ILE A 65 -8.54 -3.43 -7.67
N ASP A 66 -9.02 -4.59 -7.23
CA ASP A 66 -9.67 -4.68 -5.93
C ASP A 66 -8.63 -4.88 -4.84
N ILE A 67 -8.74 -4.11 -3.76
CA ILE A 67 -7.81 -4.14 -2.63
C ILE A 67 -8.58 -4.52 -1.37
N PHE A 68 -8.19 -5.63 -0.75
CA PHE A 68 -8.79 -6.14 0.48
C PHE A 68 -7.76 -6.15 1.61
N PHE A 69 -8.11 -5.54 2.74
CA PHE A 69 -7.28 -5.55 3.93
C PHE A 69 -7.77 -6.59 4.93
N ALA A 70 -6.84 -7.40 5.43
CA ALA A 70 -7.01 -8.25 6.61
C ALA A 70 -6.11 -7.72 7.74
N SER A 71 -6.13 -8.39 8.90
CA SER A 71 -5.40 -7.94 10.10
C SER A 71 -3.88 -7.80 9.90
N ASN A 72 -3.25 -8.69 9.14
CA ASN A 72 -1.80 -8.69 8.89
C ASN A 72 -1.43 -8.92 7.42
N GLN A 73 -2.41 -8.80 6.52
CA GLN A 73 -2.25 -9.07 5.10
C GLN A 73 -3.05 -8.08 4.27
N VAL A 74 -2.60 -7.90 3.03
CA VAL A 74 -3.34 -7.23 1.97
C VAL A 74 -3.43 -8.18 0.78
N LEU A 75 -4.62 -8.27 0.20
CA LEU A 75 -4.89 -8.96 -1.06
C LEU A 75 -5.16 -7.91 -2.14
N PHE A 76 -4.45 -8.03 -3.24
CA PHE A 76 -4.71 -7.33 -4.49
C PHE A 76 -5.28 -8.32 -5.50
N ARG A 77 -6.44 -8.01 -6.07
CA ARG A 77 -7.02 -8.80 -7.16
C ARG A 77 -6.99 -7.99 -8.44
N VAL A 78 -6.36 -8.55 -9.47
CA VAL A 78 -6.26 -7.98 -10.82
C VAL A 78 -6.74 -9.05 -11.78
N GLY A 79 -7.95 -8.89 -12.32
CA GLY A 79 -8.64 -9.94 -13.08
C GLY A 79 -8.70 -11.29 -12.36
N HIS A 80 -8.03 -12.29 -12.92
CA HIS A 80 -7.96 -13.64 -12.35
C HIS A 80 -6.78 -13.87 -11.40
N VAL A 81 -5.92 -12.87 -11.22
CA VAL A 81 -4.73 -12.97 -10.36
C VAL A 81 -5.07 -12.47 -8.96
N ASN A 82 -4.77 -13.29 -7.95
CA ASN A 82 -4.81 -12.89 -6.54
C ASN A 82 -3.37 -12.80 -6.01
N PHE A 83 -2.94 -11.60 -5.65
CA PHE A 83 -1.61 -11.32 -5.10
C PHE A 83 -1.71 -10.92 -3.62
N ILE A 84 -1.09 -11.71 -2.74
CA ILE A 84 -1.17 -11.51 -1.29
C ILE A 84 0.19 -11.11 -0.75
N SER A 85 0.21 -10.08 0.11
CA SER A 85 1.39 -9.71 0.89
C SER A 85 1.07 -9.64 2.37
N ARG A 86 2.04 -10.00 3.21
CA ARG A 86 2.03 -9.61 4.62
C ARG A 86 2.22 -8.09 4.74
N LEU A 87 1.59 -7.51 5.74
CA LEU A 87 1.83 -6.14 6.18
C LEU A 87 3.06 -6.10 7.11
N LEU A 88 3.74 -4.96 7.15
CA LEU A 88 4.79 -4.73 8.14
C LEU A 88 4.15 -4.25 9.44
N GLU A 89 4.63 -4.80 10.55
CA GLU A 89 4.23 -4.35 11.89
C GLU A 89 5.06 -3.15 12.33
N GLY A 90 4.42 -2.24 13.07
CA GLY A 90 5.06 -1.07 13.66
C GLY A 90 4.38 0.23 13.25
N HIS A 91 4.95 1.34 13.74
CA HIS A 91 4.49 2.69 13.45
C HIS A 91 5.39 3.32 12.39
N TYR A 92 4.79 3.87 11.34
CA TYR A 92 5.51 4.65 10.34
C TYR A 92 5.79 6.04 10.91
N PRO A 93 6.95 6.66 10.66
CA PRO A 93 7.20 8.02 11.12
C PRO A 93 6.22 9.02 10.52
N ASP A 94 5.76 9.97 11.34
CA ASP A 94 4.94 11.11 10.92
C ASP A 94 5.69 12.04 9.94
#